data_AF-A0AAX6E0D2-F1
#
_entry.id   AF-A0AAX6E0D2-F1
#
_cell.length_a   1.000
_cell.length_b   1.000
_cell.length_c   1.000
_cell.angle_alpha   90.00
_cell.angle_beta   90.00
_cell.angle_gamma   90.00
#
_symmetry.space_group_name_H-M   'P 1'
#
loop_
_entity.id
_entity.type
_entity.pdbx_description
1 polymer ?
#
loop_
_entity_poly.entity_id
_entity_poly.type
_entity_poly.pdbx_seq_one_letter_code
_entity_poly.pdbx_strand_id
1 'polypeptide(L)'
;MDALSTTTHPVSSLRPKQFLSANPNNPLHLLKPPAPQSLPLPPFANLSAKPNSASLAPRPIPARSSLRSPSHNPAAAVAKTAHCSKAATGYAAALLDVAACDGKLAAVAKDVRRFAWAVRAVLDRDEEVGEAVKGEVLTKVAEGGGFYAKLVVLVRMLVRKGKVRMVGEVMEEFGRLWGELSRAGNKPRALA
;
A
#
# COMPACT_ATOMS: atom_id res chain seq x y z
N MET A 1 9.80 57.50 35.13
CA MET A 1 9.10 56.67 36.13
C MET A 1 7.90 56.13 35.38
N ASP A 2 7.79 54.87 34.95
CA ASP A 2 8.33 53.59 35.44
C ASP A 2 8.39 52.60 34.25
N ALA A 3 9.55 52.02 33.93
CA ALA A 3 9.99 50.66 34.26
C ALA A 3 9.24 49.51 33.53
N LEU A 4 9.87 49.03 32.46
CA LEU A 4 9.64 47.74 31.80
C LEU A 4 9.92 46.58 32.77
N SER A 5 8.99 45.64 32.90
CA SER A 5 9.24 44.35 33.57
C SER A 5 9.01 43.20 32.60
N THR A 6 10.13 42.69 32.11
CA THR A 6 10.30 41.47 31.32
C THR A 6 10.22 40.25 32.26
N THR A 7 9.18 39.43 32.13
CA THR A 7 9.10 38.15 32.86
C THR A 7 9.71 37.03 32.02
N THR A 8 10.97 36.74 32.28
CA THR A 8 11.71 35.55 31.80
C THR A 8 11.30 34.32 32.61
N HIS A 9 10.76 33.29 31.94
CA HIS A 9 10.54 31.98 32.55
C HIS A 9 11.76 31.05 32.33
N PRO A 10 12.14 30.23 33.33
CA PRO A 10 13.37 29.45 33.33
C PRO A 10 13.33 28.20 32.43
N VAL A 11 14.49 27.95 31.82
CA VAL A 11 14.83 26.80 30.97
C VAL A 11 14.97 25.53 31.83
N SER A 12 14.16 24.50 31.55
CA SER A 12 14.31 23.20 32.20
C SER A 12 15.38 22.34 31.54
N SER A 13 16.53 22.33 32.22
CA SER A 13 17.56 21.30 32.36
C SER A 13 17.46 20.03 31.50
N LEU A 14 18.37 19.95 30.53
CA LEU A 14 18.84 18.73 29.87
C LEU A 14 19.45 17.77 30.89
N ARG A 15 18.98 16.50 30.91
CA ARG A 15 19.66 15.38 31.59
C ARG A 15 20.32 14.48 30.54
N PRO A 16 21.65 14.54 30.33
CA PRO A 16 22.38 13.51 29.62
C PRO A 16 22.70 12.36 30.58
N LYS A 17 22.18 11.16 30.31
CA LYS A 17 22.73 9.93 30.91
C LYS A 17 24.04 9.61 30.20
N GLN A 18 25.14 9.78 30.93
CA GLN A 18 26.46 9.26 30.61
C GLN A 18 26.59 7.79 31.03
N PHE A 19 27.68 7.16 30.55
CA PHE A 19 28.18 5.81 30.82
C PHE A 19 27.47 4.72 29.99
N LEU A 20 28.10 4.13 28.97
CA LEU A 20 29.34 3.35 29.08
C LEU A 20 30.36 3.68 27.97
N SER A 21 31.58 3.95 28.42
CA SER A 21 32.81 3.88 27.66
C SER A 21 33.22 2.41 27.53
N ALA A 22 33.42 1.92 26.31
CA ALA A 22 34.14 0.68 26.04
C ALA A 22 35.21 1.00 24.99
N ASN A 23 36.45 1.02 25.45
CA ASN A 23 37.68 1.27 24.70
C ASN A 23 37.87 0.20 23.60
N PRO A 24 38.39 0.55 22.40
CA PRO A 24 38.66 -0.39 21.32
C PRO A 24 40.10 -0.86 21.39
N ASN A 25 40.35 -2.12 21.79
CA ASN A 25 41.65 -2.78 21.63
C ASN A 25 41.51 -4.30 21.87
N ASN A 26 41.20 -5.07 20.83
CA ASN A 26 42.04 -6.20 20.44
C ASN A 26 41.63 -6.82 19.09
N PRO A 27 42.60 -7.26 18.27
CA PRO A 27 42.42 -7.68 16.89
C PRO A 27 42.20 -9.19 16.72
N LEU A 28 41.49 -9.53 15.65
CA LEU A 28 41.66 -10.72 14.80
C LEU A 28 41.89 -12.09 15.49
N HIS A 29 40.79 -12.77 15.81
CA HIS A 29 40.73 -14.24 15.70
C HIS A 29 39.50 -14.64 14.88
N LEU A 30 39.67 -14.57 13.56
CA LEU A 30 39.40 -15.64 12.60
C LEU A 30 38.23 -16.61 12.92
N LEU A 31 37.00 -16.08 13.00
CA LEU A 31 35.81 -16.92 12.82
C LEU A 31 35.54 -17.07 11.32
N LYS A 32 36.11 -18.15 10.80
CA LYS A 32 35.98 -18.64 9.42
C LYS A 32 34.51 -18.91 9.08
N PRO A 33 33.91 -18.24 8.08
CA PRO A 33 32.62 -18.65 7.54
C PRO A 33 32.82 -19.90 6.66
N PRO A 34 32.04 -20.98 6.82
CA PRO A 34 31.94 -22.00 5.80
C PRO A 34 31.04 -21.48 4.68
N ALA A 35 31.58 -21.44 3.46
CA ALA A 35 30.81 -21.36 2.22
C ALA A 35 31.20 -22.57 1.35
N PRO A 36 30.46 -22.88 0.29
CA PRO A 36 29.04 -23.21 0.22
C PRO A 36 28.87 -24.67 -0.25
N GLN A 37 27.91 -25.42 0.29
CA GLN A 37 27.59 -26.73 -0.29
C GLN A 37 26.73 -26.52 -1.55
N SER A 38 27.39 -26.67 -2.71
CA SER A 38 26.78 -26.73 -4.03
C SER A 38 25.86 -27.95 -4.14
N LEU A 39 24.55 -27.71 -4.24
CA LEU A 39 23.60 -28.73 -4.67
C LEU A 39 23.81 -28.99 -6.19
N PRO A 40 23.92 -30.25 -6.63
CA PRO A 40 24.01 -30.56 -8.05
C PRO A 40 22.67 -30.27 -8.74
N LEU A 41 22.70 -29.29 -9.65
CA LEU A 41 21.66 -29.06 -10.66
C LEU A 41 21.65 -30.23 -11.66
N PRO A 42 20.48 -30.82 -11.99
CA PRO A 42 20.39 -31.70 -13.15
C PRO A 42 20.50 -30.88 -14.45
N PRO A 43 21.30 -31.34 -15.42
CA PRO A 43 21.44 -30.71 -16.73
C PRO A 43 20.37 -31.20 -17.72
N PHE A 44 20.16 -30.38 -18.76
CA PHE A 44 19.40 -30.63 -20.00
C PHE A 44 17.87 -30.46 -19.89
N ALA A 45 17.14 -29.83 -20.82
CA ALA A 45 17.44 -29.56 -22.22
C ALA A 45 16.74 -28.27 -22.71
N ASN A 46 17.49 -27.47 -23.47
CA ASN A 46 16.95 -26.44 -24.35
C ASN A 46 16.18 -27.10 -25.51
N LEU A 47 14.87 -26.89 -25.59
CA LEU A 47 14.13 -27.08 -26.84
C LEU A 47 13.91 -25.72 -27.49
N SER A 48 14.99 -25.23 -28.10
CA SER A 48 14.92 -24.26 -29.19
C SER A 48 14.56 -25.04 -30.45
N ALA A 49 13.33 -24.88 -30.94
CA ALA A 49 12.94 -25.36 -32.25
C ALA A 49 12.00 -24.36 -32.93
N LYS A 50 12.62 -23.40 -33.61
CA LYS A 50 12.10 -22.68 -34.78
C LYS A 50 13.34 -22.42 -35.66
N PRO A 51 13.29 -22.44 -36.99
CA PRO A 51 12.13 -22.30 -37.87
C PRO A 51 12.04 -23.42 -38.95
N ASN A 52 10.89 -23.54 -39.62
CA ASN A 52 10.93 -23.60 -41.08
C ASN A 52 9.59 -23.21 -41.71
N SER A 53 9.75 -22.41 -42.76
CA SER A 53 8.72 -21.92 -43.66
C SER A 53 8.20 -23.05 -44.53
N ALA A 54 6.88 -23.19 -44.65
CA ALA A 54 6.24 -23.89 -45.76
C ALA A 54 4.89 -23.24 -46.03
N SER A 55 4.88 -22.40 -47.06
CA SER A 55 3.71 -21.81 -47.70
C SER A 55 2.92 -22.90 -48.43
N LEU A 56 1.64 -23.09 -48.10
CA LEU A 56 0.62 -23.57 -49.02
C LEU A 56 -0.74 -22.94 -48.67
N ALA A 57 -1.44 -22.57 -49.73
CA ALA A 57 -2.54 -21.62 -49.86
C ALA A 57 -3.89 -22.08 -49.24
N PRO A 58 -4.91 -21.19 -49.17
CA PRO A 58 -6.06 -21.30 -48.28
C PRO A 58 -7.23 -22.09 -48.90
N ARG A 59 -7.96 -22.84 -48.06
CA ARG A 59 -9.27 -23.42 -48.44
C ARG A 59 -10.38 -22.87 -47.52
N PRO A 60 -11.45 -22.28 -48.08
CA PRO A 60 -12.58 -21.74 -47.33
C PRO A 60 -13.63 -22.84 -47.09
N ILE A 61 -14.15 -22.94 -45.86
CA ILE A 61 -15.28 -23.81 -45.50
C ILE A 61 -16.21 -23.03 -44.55
N PRO A 62 -17.55 -23.15 -44.67
CA PRO A 62 -18.44 -22.00 -44.54
C PRO A 62 -19.00 -21.77 -43.13
N ALA A 63 -19.47 -20.53 -42.94
CA ALA A 63 -20.18 -20.03 -41.79
C ALA A 63 -21.41 -20.88 -41.41
N ARG A 64 -21.52 -21.20 -40.11
CA ARG A 64 -22.79 -21.49 -39.44
C ARG A 64 -22.82 -20.90 -38.03
N SER A 65 -23.61 -19.84 -37.92
CA SER A 65 -24.60 -19.55 -36.88
C SER A 65 -24.24 -19.74 -35.40
N SER A 66 -24.16 -18.59 -34.72
CA SER A 66 -24.91 -18.25 -33.50
C SER A 66 -24.78 -19.16 -32.28
N LEU A 67 -23.79 -18.86 -31.44
CA LEU A 67 -23.96 -18.93 -29.98
C LEU A 67 -23.65 -17.55 -29.39
N ARG A 68 -24.75 -16.85 -29.09
CA ARG A 68 -24.82 -15.53 -28.48
C ARG A 68 -24.26 -15.62 -27.06
N SER A 69 -22.99 -15.26 -26.89
CA SER A 69 -22.44 -15.02 -25.56
C SER A 69 -23.10 -13.75 -24.98
N PRO A 70 -23.50 -13.72 -23.69
CA PRO A 70 -24.03 -12.50 -23.10
C PRO A 70 -22.90 -11.48 -23.04
N SER A 71 -22.96 -10.53 -23.97
CA SER A 71 -22.20 -9.28 -23.94
C SER A 71 -22.63 -8.52 -22.69
N HIS A 72 -21.92 -8.71 -21.59
CA HIS A 72 -21.93 -7.74 -20.51
C HIS A 72 -21.26 -6.49 -21.05
N ASN A 73 -22.07 -5.56 -21.57
CA ASN A 73 -21.65 -4.18 -21.75
C ASN A 73 -21.23 -3.65 -20.37
N PRO A 74 -19.97 -3.22 -20.16
CA PRO A 74 -19.76 -2.15 -19.21
C PRO A 74 -20.30 -0.91 -19.93
N ALA A 75 -21.53 -0.53 -19.59
CA ALA A 75 -22.05 0.77 -19.95
C ALA A 75 -21.01 1.83 -19.60
N ALA A 76 -20.70 2.66 -20.58
CA ALA A 76 -19.76 3.76 -20.46
C ALA A 76 -20.12 4.63 -19.26
N ALA A 77 -19.31 4.52 -18.21
CA ALA A 77 -19.21 5.53 -17.16
C ALA A 77 -17.75 5.57 -16.70
N VAL A 78 -17.09 6.69 -17.01
CA VAL A 78 -15.83 7.16 -16.42
C VAL A 78 -14.56 6.41 -16.87
N ALA A 79 -14.22 6.54 -18.14
CA ALA A 79 -12.84 6.33 -18.60
C ALA A 79 -11.96 7.55 -18.23
N LYS A 80 -11.76 7.83 -16.93
CA LYS A 80 -10.76 8.78 -16.43
C LYS A 80 -10.16 8.41 -15.05
N THR A 81 -9.99 7.12 -14.70
CA THR A 81 -9.21 6.71 -13.48
C THR A 81 -8.90 5.21 -13.36
N ALA A 82 -9.10 4.40 -14.41
CA ALA A 82 -9.10 2.93 -14.28
C ALA A 82 -7.74 2.26 -14.02
N HIS A 83 -6.61 2.98 -14.13
CA HIS A 83 -5.29 2.36 -13.98
C HIS A 83 -4.85 2.13 -12.53
N CYS A 84 -5.48 2.80 -11.57
CA CYS A 84 -4.99 2.83 -10.19
C CYS A 84 -5.91 2.06 -9.21
N SER A 85 -7.19 1.87 -9.58
CA SER A 85 -8.18 1.12 -8.79
C SER A 85 -7.79 -0.33 -8.49
N LYS A 86 -7.24 -1.10 -9.45
CA LYS A 86 -6.89 -2.52 -9.18
C LYS A 86 -5.80 -2.67 -8.12
N ALA A 87 -4.77 -1.84 -8.16
CA ALA A 87 -3.70 -1.87 -7.16
C ALA A 87 -4.19 -1.35 -5.80
N ALA A 88 -4.97 -0.25 -5.80
CA ALA A 88 -5.56 0.30 -4.59
C ALA A 88 -6.48 -0.72 -3.90
N THR A 89 -7.33 -1.41 -4.68
CA THR A 89 -8.20 -2.49 -4.19
C THR A 89 -7.37 -3.60 -3.51
N GLY A 90 -6.26 -4.01 -4.14
CA GLY A 90 -5.38 -5.04 -3.57
C GLY A 90 -4.76 -4.64 -2.23
N TYR A 91 -4.27 -3.40 -2.11
CA TYR A 91 -3.76 -2.88 -0.84
C TYR A 91 -4.86 -2.73 0.21
N ALA A 92 -6.04 -2.27 -0.18
CA ALA A 92 -7.20 -2.14 0.70
C ALA A 92 -7.65 -3.51 1.23
N ALA A 93 -7.74 -4.51 0.35
CA ALA A 93 -8.06 -5.88 0.71
C ALA A 93 -7.02 -6.48 1.66
N ALA A 94 -5.72 -6.26 1.40
CA ALA A 94 -4.65 -6.72 2.29
C ALA A 94 -4.71 -6.04 3.67
N LEU A 95 -5.05 -4.75 3.71
CA LEU A 95 -5.23 -4.02 4.97
C LEU A 95 -6.46 -4.52 5.75
N LEU A 96 -7.55 -4.82 5.04
CA LEU A 96 -8.76 -5.40 5.60
C LEU A 96 -8.49 -6.79 6.18
N ASP A 97 -7.80 -7.64 5.42
CA ASP A 97 -7.44 -9.01 5.79
C ASP A 97 -6.56 -9.03 7.04
N VAL A 98 -5.46 -8.27 7.05
CA VAL A 98 -4.58 -8.21 8.24
C VAL A 98 -5.30 -7.63 9.45
N ALA A 99 -6.21 -6.66 9.28
CA ALA A 99 -6.98 -6.11 10.38
C ALA A 99 -8.03 -7.10 10.92
N ALA A 100 -8.58 -7.95 10.05
CA ALA A 100 -9.46 -9.05 10.42
C ALA A 100 -8.71 -10.13 11.20
N CYS A 101 -7.53 -10.55 10.71
CA CYS A 101 -6.65 -11.50 11.39
C CYS A 101 -6.24 -11.01 12.79
N ASP A 102 -5.98 -9.71 12.93
CA ASP A 102 -5.62 -9.08 14.21
C ASP A 102 -6.83 -8.87 15.15
N GLY A 103 -8.06 -9.15 14.71
CA GLY A 103 -9.29 -8.88 15.47
C GLY A 103 -9.56 -7.39 15.69
N LYS A 104 -8.91 -6.50 14.94
CA LYS A 104 -8.96 -5.04 15.12
C LYS A 104 -9.77 -4.32 14.04
N LEU A 105 -10.47 -5.07 13.20
CA LEU A 105 -11.11 -4.57 11.99
C LEU A 105 -12.01 -3.34 12.21
N ALA A 106 -12.85 -3.35 13.24
CA ALA A 106 -13.72 -2.21 13.56
C ALA A 106 -12.94 -0.96 14.01
N ALA A 107 -11.82 -1.13 14.74
CA ALA A 107 -10.95 -0.03 15.12
C ALA A 107 -10.21 0.53 13.90
N VAL A 108 -9.67 -0.35 13.05
CA VAL A 108 -9.01 0.03 11.79
C VAL A 108 -9.96 0.76 10.86
N ALA A 109 -11.23 0.36 10.78
CA ALA A 109 -12.23 1.07 9.98
C ALA A 109 -12.50 2.51 10.46
N LYS A 110 -12.45 2.75 11.78
CA LYS A 110 -12.53 4.10 12.34
C LYS A 110 -11.27 4.91 12.01
N ASP A 111 -10.10 4.30 12.16
CA ASP A 111 -8.82 4.91 11.82
C ASP A 111 -8.73 5.30 10.35
N VAL A 112 -9.09 4.40 9.44
CA VAL A 112 -9.14 4.65 7.99
C VAL A 112 -10.08 5.79 7.67
N ARG A 113 -11.26 5.85 8.29
CA ARG A 113 -12.21 6.96 8.09
C ARG A 113 -11.64 8.31 8.55
N ARG A 114 -10.99 8.33 9.72
CA ARG A 114 -10.33 9.54 10.24
C ARG A 114 -9.18 9.96 9.34
N PHE A 115 -8.38 9.01 8.86
CA PHE A 115 -7.27 9.28 7.97
C PHE A 115 -7.73 9.74 6.58
N ALA A 116 -8.80 9.18 6.03
CA ALA A 116 -9.38 9.57 4.75
C ALA A 116 -9.76 11.06 4.72
N TRP A 117 -10.25 11.61 5.84
CA TRP A 117 -10.51 13.05 5.99
C TRP A 117 -9.25 13.88 5.83
N ALA A 118 -8.15 13.48 6.48
CA ALA A 118 -6.87 14.16 6.32
C ALA A 118 -6.31 14.03 4.90
N VAL A 119 -6.49 12.86 4.27
CA VAL A 119 -6.06 12.63 2.89
C VAL A 119 -6.76 13.58 1.94
N ARG A 120 -8.09 13.71 2.02
CA ARG A 120 -8.85 14.67 1.22
C ARG A 120 -8.37 16.11 1.45
N ALA A 121 -8.24 16.50 2.72
CA ALA A 121 -7.79 17.85 3.07
C ALA A 121 -6.37 18.20 2.54
N VAL A 122 -5.52 17.20 2.27
CA VAL A 122 -4.17 17.39 1.72
C VAL A 122 -4.16 17.28 0.19
N LEU A 123 -4.88 16.31 -0.37
CA LEU A 123 -4.90 16.08 -1.82
C LEU A 123 -5.70 17.16 -2.56
N ASP A 124 -6.79 17.65 -1.96
CA ASP A 124 -7.67 18.67 -2.52
C ASP A 124 -7.12 20.10 -2.37
N ARG A 125 -5.97 20.28 -1.68
CA ARG A 125 -5.24 21.55 -1.69
C ARG A 125 -4.69 21.86 -3.07
N ASP A 126 -4.46 23.14 -3.33
CA ASP A 126 -3.98 23.72 -4.59
C ASP A 126 -3.02 22.80 -5.36
N GLU A 127 -3.24 22.67 -6.67
CA GLU A 127 -2.41 21.85 -7.57
C GLU A 127 -0.95 22.31 -7.61
N GLU A 128 -0.66 23.54 -7.18
CA GLU A 128 0.68 24.08 -7.05
C GLU A 128 1.51 23.39 -5.95
N VAL A 129 0.85 22.78 -4.96
CA VAL A 129 1.56 22.01 -3.93
C VAL A 129 1.97 20.66 -4.51
N GLY A 130 3.26 20.51 -4.80
CA GLY A 130 3.81 19.29 -5.39
C GLY A 130 3.53 18.02 -4.56
N GLU A 131 3.39 16.89 -5.27
CA GLU A 131 3.08 15.57 -4.68
C GLU A 131 4.08 15.16 -3.57
N ALA A 132 5.35 15.57 -3.66
CA ALA A 132 6.34 15.30 -2.63
C ALA A 132 5.98 15.95 -1.28
N VAL A 133 5.56 17.21 -1.30
CA VAL A 133 5.15 17.96 -0.10
C VAL A 133 3.86 17.36 0.46
N LYS A 134 2.87 17.06 -0.40
CA LYS A 134 1.63 16.36 -0.01
C LYS A 134 1.95 15.03 0.67
N GLY A 135 2.87 14.24 0.10
CA GLY A 135 3.31 12.96 0.66
C GLY A 135 3.98 13.07 2.03
N GLU A 136 4.82 14.09 2.23
CA GLU A 136 5.46 14.34 3.53
C GLU A 136 4.42 14.69 4.61
N VAL A 137 3.46 15.55 4.28
CA VAL A 137 2.36 15.91 5.18
C VAL A 137 1.54 14.67 5.55
N LEU A 138 1.16 13.85 4.56
CA LEU A 138 0.42 12.60 4.84
C LEU A 138 1.20 11.64 5.73
N THR A 139 2.53 11.56 5.54
CA THR A 139 3.40 10.72 6.38
C THR A 139 3.42 11.23 7.82
N LYS A 140 3.61 12.54 8.02
CA LYS A 140 3.60 13.16 9.35
C LYS A 140 2.26 12.98 10.06
N VAL A 141 1.15 13.14 9.34
CA VAL A 141 -0.19 12.90 9.89
C VAL A 141 -0.35 11.43 10.29
N ALA A 142 0.07 10.50 9.45
CA ALA A 142 -0.03 9.06 9.74
C ALA A 142 0.82 8.66 10.96
N GLU A 143 2.04 9.18 11.08
CA GLU A 143 2.94 8.87 12.19
C GLU A 143 2.51 9.53 13.51
N GLY A 144 2.00 10.76 13.48
CA GLY A 144 1.55 11.50 14.66
C GLY A 144 0.12 11.19 15.11
N GLY A 145 -0.70 10.61 14.26
CA GLY A 145 -2.13 10.44 14.51
C GLY A 145 -2.53 9.18 15.29
N GLY A 146 -1.58 8.38 15.76
CA GLY A 146 -1.87 7.18 16.56
C GLY A 146 -2.73 6.14 15.81
N PHE A 147 -2.53 6.03 14.50
CA PHE A 147 -3.27 5.09 13.66
C PHE A 147 -2.72 3.67 13.77
N TYR A 148 -3.54 2.70 13.34
CA TYR A 148 -3.13 1.31 13.19
C TYR A 148 -1.77 1.16 12.47
N ALA A 149 -0.84 0.44 13.07
CA ALA A 149 0.55 0.39 12.63
C ALA A 149 0.72 -0.04 11.17
N LYS A 150 -0.07 -1.02 10.69
CA LYS A 150 -0.01 -1.47 9.29
C LYS A 150 -0.52 -0.42 8.30
N LEU A 151 -1.48 0.42 8.70
CA LEU A 151 -1.93 1.57 7.92
C LEU A 151 -0.79 2.60 7.79
N VAL A 152 -0.11 2.92 8.89
CA VAL A 152 1.04 3.85 8.86
C VAL A 152 2.16 3.34 7.95
N VAL A 153 2.49 2.04 8.03
CA VAL A 153 3.49 1.41 7.15
C VAL A 153 3.08 1.50 5.69
N LEU A 154 1.80 1.24 5.37
CA LEU A 154 1.28 1.33 4.02
C LEU A 154 1.41 2.74 3.44
N VAL A 155 1.02 3.77 4.19
CA VAL A 155 1.14 5.18 3.79
C VAL A 155 2.61 5.53 3.51
N ARG A 156 3.51 5.23 4.44
CA ARG A 156 4.96 5.47 4.27
C ARG A 156 5.48 4.81 3.00
N MET A 157 5.09 3.56 2.75
CA MET A 157 5.53 2.83 1.56
C MET A 157 5.00 3.48 0.27
N LEU A 158 3.74 3.88 0.21
CA LEU A 158 3.15 4.50 -0.98
C LEU A 158 3.77 5.87 -1.27
N VAL A 159 3.97 6.69 -0.24
CA VAL A 159 4.64 8.00 -0.35
C VAL A 159 6.08 7.85 -0.84
N ARG A 160 6.86 6.92 -0.26
CA ARG A 160 8.24 6.65 -0.70
C ARG A 160 8.33 6.21 -2.17
N LYS A 161 7.28 5.56 -2.68
CA LYS A 161 7.16 5.15 -4.08
C LYS A 161 6.64 6.26 -5.00
N GLY A 162 6.43 7.48 -4.50
CA GLY A 162 5.83 8.59 -5.25
C GLY A 162 4.35 8.38 -5.58
N LYS A 163 3.66 7.45 -4.90
CA LYS A 163 2.25 7.08 -5.16
C LYS A 163 1.31 7.75 -4.18
N VAL A 164 1.44 9.07 -4.03
CA VAL A 164 0.68 9.85 -3.04
C VAL A 164 -0.82 9.84 -3.34
N ARG A 165 -1.23 10.01 -4.61
CA ARG A 165 -2.64 9.86 -5.03
C ARG A 165 -3.25 8.49 -4.70
N MET A 166 -2.46 7.42 -4.80
CA MET A 166 -2.91 6.06 -4.48
C MET A 166 -3.29 5.91 -3.00
N VAL A 167 -2.76 6.74 -2.11
CA VAL A 167 -3.15 6.73 -0.69
C VAL A 167 -4.64 7.03 -0.54
N GLY A 168 -5.16 8.02 -1.27
CA GLY A 168 -6.59 8.35 -1.28
C GLY A 168 -7.44 7.21 -1.79
N GLU A 169 -7.06 6.65 -2.94
CA GLU A 169 -7.77 5.52 -3.55
C GLU A 169 -7.84 4.30 -2.61
N VAL A 170 -6.75 3.98 -1.90
CA VAL A 170 -6.76 2.87 -0.93
C VAL A 170 -7.74 3.12 0.21
N MET A 171 -7.84 4.36 0.71
CA MET A 171 -8.78 4.67 1.80
C MET A 171 -10.24 4.53 1.34
N GLU A 172 -10.53 4.93 0.11
CA GLU A 172 -11.87 4.81 -0.48
C GLU A 172 -12.24 3.35 -0.75
N GLU A 173 -11.32 2.59 -1.34
CA GLU A 173 -11.48 1.16 -1.59
C GLU A 173 -11.67 0.37 -0.29
N PHE A 174 -10.92 0.68 0.76
CA PHE A 174 -11.10 0.05 2.07
C PHE A 174 -12.51 0.33 2.62
N GLY A 175 -12.97 1.58 2.52
CA GLY A 175 -14.31 1.98 2.93
C GLY A 175 -15.40 1.19 2.19
N ARG A 176 -15.23 0.99 0.87
CA ARG A 176 -16.14 0.18 0.06
C ARG A 176 -16.18 -1.28 0.53
N LEU A 177 -15.02 -1.92 0.64
CA LEU A 177 -14.90 -3.33 1.06
C LEU A 177 -15.49 -3.56 2.46
N TRP A 178 -15.19 -2.66 3.41
CA TRP A 178 -15.75 -2.73 4.75
C TRP A 178 -17.28 -2.56 4.77
N GLY A 179 -17.81 -1.65 3.95
CA GLY A 179 -19.26 -1.46 3.81
C GLY A 179 -19.95 -2.68 3.21
N GLU A 180 -19.34 -3.31 2.20
CA GLU A 180 -19.84 -4.56 1.61
C GLU A 180 -19.88 -5.69 2.64
N LEU A 181 -18.80 -5.90 3.39
CA LEU A 181 -18.70 -6.92 4.44
C LEU A 181 -19.76 -6.70 5.54
N SER A 182 -19.92 -5.45 6.00
CA SER A 182 -20.90 -5.10 7.03
C SER A 182 -22.34 -5.35 6.58
N ARG A 183 -22.64 -5.17 5.30
CA ARG A 183 -23.97 -5.44 4.73
C ARG A 183 -24.20 -6.93 4.51
N ALA A 184 -23.16 -7.68 4.12
CA ALA A 184 -23.24 -9.12 3.93
C ALA A 184 -23.48 -9.88 5.24
N GLY A 185 -22.84 -9.46 6.34
CA GLY A 185 -23.03 -10.03 7.68
C GLY A 185 -24.41 -9.79 8.30
N ASN A 186 -25.15 -8.78 7.83
CA ASN A 186 -26.47 -8.40 8.34
C ASN A 186 -27.64 -9.00 7.54
N LYS A 187 -27.40 -9.89 6.57
CA LYS A 187 -28.51 -10.62 5.92
C LYS A 187 -29.11 -11.61 6.93
N PRO A 188 -30.38 -11.47 7.35
CA PRO A 188 -31.05 -12.52 8.09
C PRO A 188 -31.07 -13.74 7.18
N ARG A 189 -30.47 -14.83 7.66
CA ARG A 189 -30.52 -16.13 7.01
C ARG A 189 -31.98 -16.59 7.12
N ALA A 190 -32.81 -16.19 6.15
CA ALA A 190 -34.18 -16.67 6.04
C ALA A 190 -34.09 -18.19 5.80
N LEU A 191 -34.33 -18.94 6.88
CA LEU A 191 -34.52 -20.39 6.81
C LEU A 191 -35.85 -20.62 6.09
N ALA A 192 -35.75 -21.26 4.93
CA ALA A 192 -36.86 -21.91 4.25
C ALA A 192 -37.17 -23.25 4.93
#